data_AF-A0A7V1IMQ0-F1
#
_entry.id   AF-A0A7V1IMQ0-F1
#
_cell.length_a   1.000
_cell.length_b   1.000
_cell.length_c   1.000
_cell.angle_alpha   90.00
_cell.angle_beta   90.00
_cell.angle_gamma   90.00
#
_symmetry.space_group_name_H-M   'P 1'
#
loop_
_entity.id
_entity.type
_entity.pdbx_description
1 polymer ?
#
loop_
_entity_poly.entity_id
_entity_poly.type
_entity_poly.pdbx_seq_one_letter_code
_entity_poly.pdbx_strand_id
1 'polypeptide(L)'
;MATEFDLEGLCSSVLPVHGQDALVLSIDGRPFRVGLTPGRATGEVVLEFGEERERVFAVQRGGIHFIHFRGRAHRVEAIDALARARKRAVAESGEESLLAPMPGVVVRVAVEADEEVEAGDLLMVIESMKLQTSIRAPHDGRVAEICLGTGASFEQGATLVRLETRDEDSEAEQAKERER
;
A
#
# COMPACT_ATOMS: atom_id res chain seq x y z
N MET A 1 -4.65 4.17 -12.49
CA MET A 1 -4.55 3.80 -11.07
C MET A 1 -4.34 5.08 -10.29
N ALA A 2 -5.09 5.33 -9.22
CA ALA A 2 -4.88 6.49 -8.36
C ALA A 2 -3.61 6.26 -7.53
N THR A 3 -2.73 7.26 -7.50
CA THR A 3 -1.58 7.28 -6.62
C THR A 3 -1.92 8.21 -5.47
N GLU A 4 -2.17 7.67 -4.28
CA GLU A 4 -2.24 8.49 -3.08
C GLU A 4 -0.83 8.94 -2.71
N PHE A 5 -0.70 10.10 -2.07
CA PHE A 5 0.56 10.58 -1.55
C PHE A 5 0.34 11.44 -0.31
N ASP A 6 1.33 11.44 0.58
CA ASP A 6 1.37 12.35 1.73
C ASP A 6 2.30 13.52 1.41
N LEU A 7 1.77 14.73 1.55
CA LEU A 7 2.53 15.97 1.45
C LEU A 7 2.31 16.76 2.76
N GLU A 8 3.31 16.75 3.65
CA GLU A 8 3.27 17.49 4.91
C GLU A 8 2.04 17.17 5.80
N GLY A 9 1.54 15.94 5.77
CA GLY A 9 0.36 15.50 6.53
C GLY A 9 -0.97 15.64 5.78
N LEU A 10 -0.96 16.18 4.55
CA LEU A 10 -2.11 16.24 3.67
C LEU A 10 -2.12 15.02 2.75
N CYS A 11 -2.97 14.04 3.06
CA CYS A 11 -3.21 12.90 2.19
C CYS A 11 -3.96 13.37 0.93
N SER A 12 -3.26 13.41 -0.18
CA SER A 12 -3.75 13.89 -1.48
C SER A 12 -3.65 12.75 -2.50
N SER A 13 -4.50 12.74 -3.52
CA SER A 13 -4.43 11.70 -4.57
C SER A 13 -4.11 12.30 -5.93
N VAL A 14 -3.15 11.71 -6.65
CA VAL A 14 -2.87 12.02 -8.06
C VAL A 14 -3.46 10.92 -8.93
N LEU A 15 -4.27 11.32 -9.90
CA LEU A 15 -4.74 10.46 -10.97
C LEU A 15 -4.11 10.92 -12.30
N PRO A 16 -3.25 10.13 -12.95
CA PRO A 16 -2.81 10.45 -14.30
C PRO A 16 -4.01 10.41 -15.25
N VAL A 17 -4.13 11.41 -16.13
CA VAL A 17 -5.16 11.41 -17.17
C VAL A 17 -4.60 10.69 -18.39
N HIS A 18 -5.09 9.48 -18.66
CA HIS A 18 -4.53 8.64 -19.72
C HIS A 18 -4.62 9.32 -21.10
N GLY A 19 -3.51 9.30 -21.85
CA GLY A 19 -3.41 9.91 -23.17
C GLY A 19 -3.31 11.44 -23.17
N GLN A 20 -3.10 12.08 -22.02
CA GLN A 20 -2.94 13.53 -21.89
C GLN A 20 -1.76 13.87 -20.99
N ASP A 21 -1.05 14.96 -21.30
CA ASP A 21 -0.05 15.54 -20.41
C ASP A 21 -0.76 16.30 -19.28
N ALA A 22 -1.51 15.57 -18.46
CA ALA A 22 -2.30 16.12 -17.36
C ALA A 22 -2.48 15.11 -16.24
N LEU A 23 -2.67 15.63 -15.04
CA LEU A 23 -3.04 14.84 -13.87
C LEU A 23 -4.20 15.51 -13.13
N VAL A 24 -4.91 14.74 -12.30
CA VAL A 24 -5.91 15.25 -11.37
C VAL A 24 -5.34 15.13 -9.96
N LEU A 25 -5.12 16.26 -9.32
CA LEU A 25 -4.71 16.39 -7.92
C LEU A 25 -5.95 16.56 -7.04
N SER A 26 -6.23 15.63 -6.14
CA SER A 26 -7.18 15.89 -5.05
C SER A 26 -6.45 16.48 -3.86
N ILE A 27 -6.84 17.69 -3.46
CA ILE A 27 -6.39 18.35 -2.23
C ILE A 27 -7.62 18.53 -1.35
N ASP A 28 -7.60 18.02 -0.12
CA ASP A 28 -8.75 18.03 0.81
C ASP A 28 -10.05 17.51 0.19
N GLY A 29 -9.94 16.44 -0.62
CA GLY A 29 -11.07 15.81 -1.31
C GLY A 29 -11.62 16.59 -2.51
N ARG A 30 -11.01 17.73 -2.88
CA ARG A 30 -11.40 18.52 -4.05
C ARG A 30 -10.48 18.22 -5.23
N PRO A 31 -11.01 17.75 -6.38
CA PRO A 31 -10.19 17.44 -7.55
C PRO A 31 -9.84 18.70 -8.33
N PHE A 32 -8.56 18.85 -8.65
CA PHE A 32 -7.99 19.89 -9.51
C PHE A 32 -7.31 19.24 -10.69
N ARG A 33 -7.75 19.59 -11.90
CA ARG A 33 -7.08 19.16 -13.13
C ARG A 33 -5.87 20.06 -13.37
N VAL A 34 -4.72 19.45 -13.60
CA VAL A 34 -3.44 20.14 -13.76
C VAL A 34 -2.79 19.66 -15.04
N GLY A 35 -2.54 20.60 -15.95
CA GLY A 35 -1.74 20.35 -17.15
C GLY A 35 -0.27 20.20 -16.76
N LEU A 36 0.43 19.36 -17.50
CA LEU A 36 1.86 19.12 -17.34
C LEU A 36 2.53 19.46 -18.66
N THR A 37 3.61 20.22 -18.60
CA THR A 37 4.46 20.42 -19.78
C THR A 37 5.91 20.28 -19.36
N PRO A 38 6.74 19.52 -20.12
CA PRO A 38 8.17 19.47 -19.85
C PRO A 38 8.79 20.88 -19.90
N GLY A 39 9.64 21.17 -18.92
CA GLY A 39 10.43 22.39 -18.89
C GLY A 39 11.66 22.32 -19.82
N ARG A 40 12.53 23.32 -19.70
CA ARG A 40 13.77 23.43 -20.48
C ARG A 40 14.93 22.68 -19.83
N ALA A 41 14.91 22.50 -18.51
CA ALA A 41 15.92 21.77 -17.76
C ALA A 41 15.46 20.35 -17.39
N THR A 42 16.42 19.45 -17.16
CA THR A 42 16.13 18.10 -16.68
C THR A 42 15.39 18.14 -15.35
N GLY A 43 14.27 17.43 -15.27
CA GLY A 43 13.41 17.39 -14.08
C GLY A 43 12.52 18.63 -13.92
N GLU A 44 12.62 19.64 -14.79
CA GLU A 44 11.71 20.78 -14.78
C GLU A 44 10.36 20.38 -15.39
N VAL A 45 9.28 20.69 -14.68
CA VAL A 45 7.90 20.50 -15.12
C VAL A 45 7.15 21.81 -14.90
N VAL A 46 6.40 22.23 -15.90
CA VAL A 46 5.44 23.33 -15.79
C VAL A 46 4.08 22.73 -15.46
N LEU A 47 3.55 23.10 -14.29
CA LEU A 47 2.19 22.78 -13.86
C LEU A 47 1.25 23.89 -14.32
N GLU A 48 0.16 23.53 -14.99
CA GLU A 48 -0.85 24.47 -15.47
C GLU A 48 -2.17 24.27 -14.70
N PHE A 49 -2.56 25.26 -13.90
CA PHE A 49 -3.80 25.30 -13.11
C PHE A 49 -4.74 26.35 -13.70
N GLY A 50 -5.57 25.98 -14.67
CA GLY A 50 -6.38 26.95 -15.40
C GLY A 50 -5.51 27.94 -16.18
N GLU A 51 -5.53 29.22 -15.81
CA GLU A 51 -4.67 30.26 -16.41
C GLU A 51 -3.33 30.42 -15.68
N GLU A 52 -3.19 29.86 -14.48
CA GLU A 52 -1.97 29.94 -13.69
C GLU A 52 -0.95 28.89 -14.14
N ARG A 53 0.33 29.29 -14.17
CA ARG A 53 1.45 28.42 -14.50
C ARG A 53 2.49 28.49 -13.42
N GLU A 54 2.89 27.32 -12.93
CA GLU A 54 3.90 27.20 -11.89
C GLU A 54 5.00 26.24 -12.33
N ARG A 55 6.26 26.62 -12.05
CA ARG A 55 7.41 25.78 -12.36
C ARG A 55 7.79 24.97 -11.13
N VAL A 56 7.94 23.67 -11.32
CA VAL A 56 8.45 22.75 -10.31
C VAL A 56 9.64 21.99 -10.87
N PHE A 57 10.50 21.52 -9.98
CA PHE A 57 11.48 20.50 -10.33
C PHE A 57 11.10 19.21 -9.62
N ALA A 58 10.82 18.17 -10.39
CA ALA A 58 10.43 16.86 -9.87
C ALA A 58 11.47 15.82 -10.29
N VAL A 59 12.00 15.08 -9.31
CA VAL A 59 12.87 13.92 -9.55
C VAL A 59 12.36 12.72 -8.78
N GLN A 60 12.44 11.54 -9.39
CA GLN A 60 12.04 10.29 -8.75
C GLN A 60 13.29 9.48 -8.40
N ARG A 61 13.35 8.95 -7.16
CA ARG A 61 14.39 8.04 -6.72
C ARG A 61 13.83 7.01 -5.75
N GLY A 62 13.91 5.72 -6.10
CA GLY A 62 13.48 4.63 -5.23
C GLY A 62 12.00 4.69 -4.81
N GLY A 63 11.10 5.07 -5.72
CA GLY A 63 9.67 5.22 -5.42
C GLY A 63 9.28 6.54 -4.73
N ILE A 64 10.26 7.33 -4.29
CA ILE A 64 10.07 8.65 -3.69
C ILE A 64 10.18 9.73 -4.77
N HIS A 65 9.24 10.67 -4.78
CA HIS A 65 9.29 11.87 -5.61
C HIS A 65 9.77 13.05 -4.76
N PHE A 66 10.80 13.75 -5.20
CA PHE A 66 11.24 15.01 -4.62
C PHE A 66 10.77 16.14 -5.51
N ILE A 67 9.90 17.00 -4.98
CA ILE A 67 9.29 18.11 -5.70
C ILE A 67 9.81 19.41 -5.09
N HIS A 68 10.62 20.14 -5.83
CA HIS A 68 11.01 21.50 -5.49
C HIS A 68 9.98 22.48 -6.04
N PHE A 69 9.33 23.22 -5.14
CA PHE A 69 8.32 24.22 -5.46
C PHE A 69 8.50 25.44 -4.56
N ARG A 70 8.50 26.64 -5.17
CA ARG A 70 8.63 27.94 -4.46
C ARG A 70 9.76 27.99 -3.41
N GLY A 71 10.91 27.39 -3.73
CA GLY A 71 12.10 27.38 -2.87
C GLY A 71 12.08 26.35 -1.73
N ARG A 72 11.05 25.50 -1.66
CA ARG A 72 10.98 24.37 -0.71
C ARG A 72 11.08 23.04 -1.45
N ALA A 73 11.66 22.04 -0.78
CA ALA A 73 11.74 20.67 -1.28
C ALA A 73 10.72 19.82 -0.52
N HIS A 74 9.78 19.23 -1.24
CA HIS A 74 8.78 18.33 -0.69
C HIS A 74 9.12 16.89 -1.05
N ARG A 75 9.00 16.00 -0.07
CA ARG A 75 9.15 14.56 -0.24
C ARG A 75 7.76 13.97 -0.37
N VAL A 76 7.51 13.31 -1.49
CA VAL A 76 6.20 12.74 -1.86
C VAL A 76 6.38 11.25 -2.09
N GLU A 77 5.70 10.45 -1.29
CA GLU A 77 5.69 9.00 -1.43
C GLU A 77 4.39 8.53 -2.06
N ALA A 78 4.49 7.64 -3.05
CA ALA A 78 3.32 6.96 -3.57
C ALA A 78 2.83 5.95 -2.51
N ILE A 79 1.61 6.17 -2.04
CA ILE A 79 0.88 5.26 -1.18
C ILE A 79 0.19 4.25 -2.09
N ASP A 80 0.46 2.97 -1.86
CA ASP A 80 -0.33 1.88 -2.43
C ASP A 80 -1.72 1.88 -1.76
N ALA A 81 -2.71 2.40 -2.47
CA ALA A 81 -4.09 2.51 -1.99
C ALA A 81 -4.68 1.14 -1.59
N LEU A 82 -4.28 0.05 -2.26
CA LEU A 82 -4.76 -1.29 -1.95
C LEU A 82 -4.10 -1.84 -0.69
N ALA A 83 -2.80 -1.59 -0.49
CA ALA A 83 -2.12 -1.93 0.76
C ALA A 83 -2.68 -1.13 1.94
N ARG A 84 -2.98 0.16 1.75
CA ARG A 84 -3.59 1.02 2.77
C ARG A 84 -5.01 0.58 3.13
N ALA A 85 -5.83 0.24 2.13
CA ALA A 85 -7.17 -0.27 2.36
C ALA A 85 -7.14 -1.59 3.14
N ARG A 86 -6.22 -2.50 2.81
CA ARG A 86 -5.99 -3.73 3.59
C ARG A 86 -5.60 -3.42 5.03
N LYS A 87 -4.58 -2.58 5.24
CA LYS A 87 -4.14 -2.20 6.59
C LYS A 87 -5.26 -1.59 7.44
N ARG A 88 -6.15 -0.78 6.84
CA ARG A 88 -7.31 -0.24 7.55
C ARG A 88 -8.32 -1.33 7.90
N ALA A 89 -8.65 -2.21 6.96
CA ALA A 89 -9.57 -3.33 7.22
C ALA A 89 -9.06 -4.22 8.36
N VAL A 90 -7.74 -4.49 8.38
CA VAL A 90 -7.08 -5.24 9.47
C VAL A 90 -7.19 -4.51 10.80
N ALA A 91 -6.94 -3.20 10.84
CA ALA A 91 -7.09 -2.42 12.06
C ALA A 91 -8.53 -2.40 12.61
N GLU A 92 -9.53 -2.56 11.74
CA GLU A 92 -10.95 -2.61 12.13
C GLU A 92 -11.40 -4.02 12.56
N SER A 93 -10.85 -5.09 11.95
CA SER A 93 -11.22 -6.48 12.26
C SER A 93 -10.32 -7.17 13.29
N GLY A 94 -9.08 -6.70 13.48
CA GLY A 94 -8.02 -7.42 14.18
C GLY A 94 -7.48 -8.63 13.42
N GLU A 95 -8.01 -8.92 12.22
CA GLU A 95 -7.69 -10.10 11.42
C GLU A 95 -7.32 -9.74 9.97
N GLU A 96 -6.17 -10.22 9.49
CA GLU A 96 -5.74 -10.14 8.10
C GLU A 96 -5.86 -11.48 7.38
N SER A 97 -6.51 -11.48 6.21
CA SER A 97 -6.51 -12.64 5.30
C SER A 97 -5.41 -12.51 4.25
N LEU A 98 -4.45 -13.43 4.27
CA LEU A 98 -3.42 -13.55 3.24
C LEU A 98 -3.97 -14.29 2.04
N LEU A 99 -4.16 -13.56 0.94
CA LEU A 99 -4.79 -14.08 -0.27
C LEU A 99 -3.77 -14.56 -1.31
N ALA A 100 -4.13 -15.59 -2.07
CA ALA A 100 -3.34 -16.10 -3.17
C ALA A 100 -3.19 -15.04 -4.29
N PRO A 101 -1.96 -14.63 -4.66
CA PRO A 101 -1.77 -13.62 -5.71
C PRO A 101 -2.04 -14.17 -7.12
N MET A 102 -2.00 -15.48 -7.29
CA MET A 102 -2.16 -16.21 -8.55
C MET A 102 -2.70 -17.62 -8.27
N PRO A 103 -3.33 -18.32 -9.24
CA PRO A 103 -3.72 -19.72 -9.07
C PRO A 103 -2.49 -20.63 -8.90
N GLY A 104 -2.61 -21.70 -8.12
CA GLY A 104 -1.47 -22.57 -7.81
C GLY A 104 -1.77 -23.73 -6.89
N VAL A 105 -0.72 -24.28 -6.29
CA VAL A 105 -0.78 -25.38 -5.31
C VAL A 105 0.07 -25.06 -4.08
N VAL A 106 -0.38 -25.47 -2.90
CA VAL A 106 0.42 -25.36 -1.68
C VAL A 106 1.50 -26.43 -1.68
N VAL A 107 2.77 -26.04 -1.62
CA VAL A 107 3.90 -26.98 -1.58
C VAL A 107 4.27 -27.33 -0.15
N ARG A 108 4.16 -26.37 0.77
CA ARG A 108 4.52 -26.55 2.17
C ARG A 108 3.81 -25.53 3.05
N VAL A 109 3.29 -25.97 4.17
CA VAL A 109 2.93 -25.11 5.30
C VAL A 109 4.08 -25.14 6.31
N ALA A 110 4.51 -23.98 6.79
CA ALA A 110 5.69 -23.82 7.64
C ALA A 110 5.37 -23.43 9.09
N VAL A 111 4.09 -23.21 9.41
CA VAL A 111 3.57 -22.83 10.73
C VAL A 111 2.35 -23.68 11.06
N GLU A 112 1.93 -23.64 12.32
CA GLU A 112 0.71 -24.24 12.85
C GLU A 112 -0.34 -23.17 13.20
N ALA A 113 -1.60 -23.58 13.34
CA ALA A 113 -2.62 -22.69 13.89
C ALA A 113 -2.29 -22.36 15.35
N ASP A 114 -2.67 -21.17 15.78
CA ASP A 114 -2.39 -20.57 17.09
C ASP A 114 -0.91 -20.22 17.37
N GLU A 115 -0.01 -20.41 16.40
CA GLU A 115 1.42 -20.07 16.52
C GLU A 115 1.66 -18.55 16.43
N GLU A 116 2.55 -18.02 17.29
CA GLU A 116 3.02 -16.63 17.20
C GLU A 116 4.10 -16.48 16.11
N VAL A 117 4.01 -15.42 15.31
CA VAL A 117 4.93 -15.14 14.20
C VAL A 117 5.37 -13.69 14.22
N GLU A 118 6.60 -13.44 13.78
CA GLU A 118 7.16 -12.10 13.58
C GLU A 118 7.07 -11.68 12.11
N ALA A 119 7.10 -10.38 11.86
CA ALA A 119 7.13 -9.82 10.52
C ALA A 119 8.29 -10.41 9.68
N GLY A 120 7.94 -11.01 8.54
CA GLY A 120 8.88 -11.67 7.64
C GLY A 120 9.01 -13.18 7.83
N ASP A 121 8.43 -13.74 8.90
CA ASP A 121 8.44 -15.19 9.12
C ASP A 121 7.74 -15.95 8.00
N LEU A 122 8.25 -17.14 7.69
CA LEU A 122 7.72 -17.96 6.62
C LEU A 122 6.48 -18.72 7.08
N LEU A 123 5.34 -18.48 6.43
CA LEU A 123 4.08 -19.13 6.76
C LEU A 123 3.78 -20.32 5.85
N MET A 124 3.97 -20.12 4.54
CA MET A 124 3.61 -21.11 3.52
C MET A 124 4.47 -20.92 2.27
N VAL A 125 4.71 -22.00 1.54
CA VAL A 125 5.29 -21.97 0.19
C VAL A 125 4.25 -22.47 -0.79
N ILE A 126 3.97 -21.65 -1.80
CA ILE A 126 3.08 -21.99 -2.90
C ILE A 126 3.86 -22.17 -4.19
N GLU A 127 3.34 -22.95 -5.11
CA GLU A 127 3.87 -23.09 -6.46
C GLU A 127 2.83 -22.67 -7.49
N SER A 128 3.29 -21.87 -8.46
CA SER A 128 2.53 -21.58 -9.66
C SER A 128 3.47 -21.48 -10.84
N MET A 129 3.07 -22.07 -11.97
CA MET A 129 3.88 -22.10 -13.20
C MET A 129 5.33 -22.59 -12.99
N LYS A 130 5.52 -23.62 -12.14
CA LYS A 130 6.82 -24.19 -11.75
C LYS A 130 7.74 -23.25 -10.96
N LEU A 131 7.20 -22.15 -10.45
CA LEU A 131 7.90 -21.20 -9.61
C LEU A 131 7.34 -21.26 -8.20
N GLN A 132 8.22 -21.46 -7.21
CA GLN A 132 7.84 -21.42 -5.81
C GLN A 132 7.92 -19.99 -5.28
N THR A 133 6.86 -19.57 -4.57
CA THR A 133 6.77 -18.27 -3.90
C THR A 133 6.52 -18.48 -2.42
N SER A 134 7.33 -17.82 -1.58
CA SER A 134 7.14 -17.80 -0.13
C SER A 134 6.10 -16.77 0.27
N ILE A 135 5.09 -17.21 1.02
CA ILE A 135 4.15 -16.35 1.74
C ILE A 135 4.70 -16.12 3.13
N ARG A 136 4.86 -14.86 3.50
CA ARG A 136 5.47 -14.44 4.77
C ARG A 136 4.51 -13.57 5.58
N ALA A 137 4.69 -13.55 6.89
CA ALA A 137 3.95 -12.67 7.78
C ALA A 137 4.25 -11.20 7.42
N PRO A 138 3.24 -10.36 7.16
CA PRO A 138 3.44 -8.94 6.86
C PRO A 138 3.72 -8.10 8.12
N HIS A 139 3.37 -8.60 9.29
CA HIS A 139 3.55 -7.98 10.60
C HIS A 139 3.58 -9.06 11.69
N ASP A 140 3.91 -8.67 12.92
CA ASP A 140 3.85 -9.55 14.08
C ASP A 140 2.40 -9.94 14.39
N GLY A 141 2.18 -11.17 14.83
CA GLY A 141 0.82 -11.66 15.00
C GLY A 141 0.74 -13.11 15.42
N ARG A 142 -0.48 -13.65 15.33
CA ARG A 142 -0.79 -15.04 15.62
C ARG A 142 -1.50 -15.68 14.43
N VAL A 143 -1.15 -16.91 14.08
CA VAL A 143 -1.79 -17.66 12.99
C VAL A 143 -3.17 -18.10 13.45
N ALA A 144 -4.21 -17.36 13.08
CA ALA A 144 -5.58 -17.71 13.45
C ALA A 144 -6.06 -18.99 12.74
N GLU A 145 -5.75 -19.12 11.45
CA GLU A 145 -6.20 -20.27 10.66
C GLU A 145 -5.31 -20.54 9.45
N ILE A 146 -5.03 -21.81 9.18
CA ILE A 146 -4.44 -22.28 7.92
C ILE A 146 -5.57 -22.81 7.05
N CYS A 147 -6.03 -22.00 6.09
CA CYS A 147 -7.21 -22.33 5.27
C CYS A 147 -6.91 -23.39 4.20
N LEU A 148 -5.66 -23.53 3.77
CA LEU A 148 -5.23 -24.49 2.75
C LEU A 148 -3.98 -25.27 3.20
N GLY A 149 -4.10 -26.60 3.24
CA GLY A 149 -2.99 -27.49 3.57
C GLY A 149 -2.09 -27.83 2.37
N THR A 150 -0.95 -28.44 2.65
CA THR A 150 -0.01 -28.95 1.63
C THR A 150 -0.72 -29.85 0.60
N GLY A 151 -0.46 -29.60 -0.67
CA GLY A 151 -1.05 -30.30 -1.81
C GLY A 151 -2.39 -29.71 -2.30
N ALA A 152 -2.99 -28.78 -1.57
CA ALA A 152 -4.25 -28.15 -1.99
C ALA A 152 -4.04 -27.20 -3.17
N SER A 153 -4.85 -27.35 -4.21
CA SER A 153 -4.91 -26.39 -5.33
C SER A 153 -5.84 -25.23 -4.97
N PHE A 154 -5.56 -24.05 -5.53
CA PHE A 154 -6.35 -22.84 -5.29
C PHE A 154 -6.36 -21.89 -6.48
N GLU A 155 -7.37 -21.03 -6.51
CA GLU A 155 -7.53 -19.94 -7.48
C GLU A 155 -6.95 -18.63 -6.93
N GLN A 156 -6.77 -17.66 -7.83
CA GLN A 156 -6.41 -16.30 -7.44
C GLN A 156 -7.42 -15.73 -6.43
N GLY A 157 -6.93 -15.10 -5.37
CA GLY A 157 -7.76 -14.49 -4.33
C GLY A 157 -8.26 -15.46 -3.26
N ALA A 158 -7.94 -16.76 -3.34
CA ALA A 158 -8.25 -17.70 -2.26
C ALA A 158 -7.51 -17.32 -0.97
N THR A 159 -8.17 -17.42 0.18
CA THR A 159 -7.52 -17.23 1.48
C THR A 159 -6.59 -18.41 1.76
N LEU A 160 -5.32 -18.11 2.00
CA LEU A 160 -4.29 -19.09 2.33
C LEU A 160 -4.15 -19.27 3.85
N VAL A 161 -3.99 -18.14 4.54
CA VAL A 161 -3.77 -18.06 6.00
C VAL A 161 -4.52 -16.84 6.52
N ARG A 162 -5.10 -16.94 7.72
CA ARG A 162 -5.56 -15.78 8.49
C ARG A 162 -4.60 -15.51 9.64
N LEU A 163 -4.24 -14.24 9.81
CA LEU A 163 -3.39 -13.75 10.87
C LEU A 163 -4.18 -12.78 11.74
N GLU A 164 -4.07 -12.93 13.06
CA GLU A 164 -4.50 -11.92 14.02
C GLU A 164 -3.34 -10.95 14.28
N THR A 165 -3.62 -9.65 14.34
CA THR A 165 -2.61 -8.65 14.75
C THR A 165 -2.33 -8.79 16.24
N ARG A 166 -1.04 -8.77 16.60
CA ARG A 166 -0.65 -8.57 18.01
C ARG A 166 -0.66 -7.07 18.28
N ASP A 167 -1.79 -6.57 18.76
CA ASP A 167 -1.92 -5.15 19.06
C ASP A 167 -1.06 -4.74 20.27
N GLU A 168 0.10 -4.13 20.02
CA GLU A 168 0.71 -3.21 21.01
C GLU A 168 -0.05 -1.86 21.08
N ASP A 169 -1.00 -1.61 20.18
CA ASP A 169 -1.80 -0.37 20.13
C ASP A 169 -3.18 -0.47 20.82
N SER A 170 -3.60 -1.66 21.29
CA SER A 170 -4.92 -1.84 21.93
C SER A 170 -5.04 -1.21 23.32
N GLU A 171 -3.92 -0.86 23.96
CA GLU A 171 -3.91 -0.13 25.24
C GLU A 171 -4.20 1.37 25.08
N ALA A 172 -3.94 1.96 23.90
CA ALA A 172 -4.12 3.40 23.67
C ALA A 172 -5.58 3.81 23.43
N GLU A 173 -6.41 2.90 22.91
CA GLU A 173 -7.82 3.17 22.59
C GLU A 173 -8.75 2.83 23.78
N GLN A 174 -8.46 1.78 24.55
CA GLN A 174 -9.26 1.41 25.74
C GLN A 174 -9.09 2.39 26.91
N ALA A 175 -7.98 3.14 26.96
CA ALA A 175 -7.77 4.20 27.94
C ALA A 175 -8.63 5.44 27.69
N LYS A 176 -9.07 5.69 26.44
CA LYS A 176 -9.91 6.87 26.11
C LYS A 176 -11.40 6.68 26.36
N GLU A 177 -11.89 5.44 26.44
CA GLU A 177 -13.31 5.16 26.70
C GLU A 177 -13.61 5.02 28.21
N ARG A 178 -12.61 4.72 29.05
CA ARG A 178 -12.78 4.64 30.51
C ARG A 178 -12.77 5.99 31.24
N GLU A 179 -12.50 7.09 30.54
CA GLU A 179 -12.52 8.47 31.09
C GLU A 179 -13.66 9.35 30.54
N ARG A 180 -14.69 8.77 29.90
CA ARG A 180 -15.93 9.48 29.57
C ARG A 180 -17.10 9.11 30.47
#